data_AF-A0A925I3P6-F1
#
_entry.id   AF-A0A925I3P6-F1
#
_cell.length_a   1.000
_cell.length_b   1.000
_cell.length_c   1.000
_cell.angle_alpha   90.00
_cell.angle_beta   90.00
_cell.angle_gamma   90.00
#
_symmetry.space_group_name_H-M   'P 1'
#
loop_
_entity.id
_entity.type
_entity.pdbx_description
1 polymer ?
#
loop_
_entity_poly.entity_id
_entity_poly.type
_entity_poly.pdbx_seq_one_letter_code
_entity_poly.pdbx_strand_id
1 'polypeptide(L)'
;MNAQELQIKFDELLSITRESYDAFLSQSELALAAERPLMLAVDEDNLDAEKFQMDRALFSAAPVVAVPIHSEFSPLRQNGHRFLLAEDGLYLEARRPWLHFIHRLAEHNTVRIPFGAVKPKVELAFGALGTALMEMQEFGAHAMVEAPTEAAASLIWNDESRAWSIKYPETIGAATASRIEYKQVELGERESVAIDLHSHGNGPAFFSPTDDDDDRGAIKISGVFGDLDQPLPSVAFRLCVLGLYIPLKVPAEKIFGAHAPAVAA
;
A
#
# COMPACT_ATOMS: atom_id res chain seq x y z
N MET A 1 -18.55 -12.55 65.30
CA MET A 1 -18.39 -11.96 63.96
C MET A 1 -19.76 -11.85 63.34
N ASN A 2 -20.21 -10.65 63.01
CA ASN A 2 -21.51 -10.47 62.35
C ASN A 2 -21.41 -10.78 60.84
N ALA A 3 -22.54 -10.92 60.15
CA ALA A 3 -22.57 -11.26 58.73
C ALA A 3 -21.83 -10.24 57.85
N GLN A 4 -21.81 -8.97 58.25
CA GLN A 4 -21.15 -7.89 57.52
C GLN A 4 -19.62 -7.97 57.65
N GLU A 5 -19.09 -8.34 58.82
CA GLU A 5 -17.66 -8.59 59.03
C GLU A 5 -17.17 -9.84 58.27
N LEU A 6 -18.02 -10.86 58.13
CA LEU A 6 -17.72 -12.05 57.32
C LEU A 6 -17.66 -11.71 55.83
N GLN A 7 -18.59 -10.89 55.35
CA GLN A 7 -18.62 -10.41 53.97
C GLN A 7 -17.35 -9.61 53.62
N ILE A 8 -16.97 -8.64 54.47
CA ILE A 8 -15.77 -7.81 54.28
C ILE A 8 -14.51 -8.67 54.20
N LYS A 9 -14.34 -9.62 55.13
CA LYS A 9 -13.18 -10.52 55.13
C LYS A 9 -13.14 -11.44 53.91
N PHE A 10 -14.30 -11.85 53.39
CA PHE A 10 -14.38 -12.68 52.19
C PHE A 10 -14.01 -11.88 50.94
N ASP A 11 -14.46 -10.63 50.83
CA ASP A 11 -14.12 -9.73 49.73
C ASP A 11 -12.63 -9.36 49.73
N GLU A 12 -12.03 -9.12 50.92
CA GLU A 12 -10.58 -8.94 51.08
C GLU A 12 -9.79 -10.19 50.65
N LEU A 13 -10.29 -11.39 50.96
CA LEU A 13 -9.62 -12.63 50.57
C LEU A 13 -9.71 -12.84 49.06
N LEU A 14 -10.85 -12.51 48.44
CA LEU A 14 -11.01 -12.53 46.98
C LEU A 14 -10.10 -11.52 46.28
N SER A 15 -9.96 -10.29 46.80
CA SER A 15 -9.06 -9.30 46.20
C SER A 15 -7.61 -9.76 46.25
N ILE A 16 -7.15 -10.30 47.37
CA ILE A 16 -5.79 -10.86 47.53
C ILE A 16 -5.57 -12.00 46.52
N THR A 17 -6.55 -12.90 46.33
CA THR A 17 -6.41 -14.00 45.37
C THR A 17 -6.35 -13.51 43.92
N ARG A 18 -7.09 -12.45 43.59
CA ARG A 18 -7.08 -11.85 42.24
C ARG A 18 -5.76 -11.16 41.96
N GLU A 19 -5.28 -10.34 42.88
CA GLU A 19 -3.97 -9.68 42.79
C GLU A 19 -2.84 -10.69 42.69
N SER A 20 -2.90 -11.78 43.46
CA SER A 20 -1.91 -12.86 43.40
C SER A 20 -1.94 -13.60 42.06
N TYR A 21 -3.12 -13.80 41.48
CA TYR A 21 -3.28 -14.42 40.16
C TYR A 21 -2.79 -13.50 39.03
N ASP A 22 -3.10 -12.20 39.09
CA ASP A 22 -2.62 -11.21 38.12
C ASP A 22 -1.09 -11.06 38.19
N ALA A 23 -0.52 -11.08 39.40
CA ALA A 23 0.93 -11.09 39.59
C ALA A 23 1.58 -12.37 39.04
N PHE A 24 0.97 -13.53 39.26
CA PHE A 24 1.43 -14.80 38.71
C PHE A 24 1.36 -14.81 37.17
N LEU A 25 0.26 -14.31 36.59
CA LEU A 25 0.13 -14.17 35.13
C LEU A 25 1.20 -13.24 34.58
N SER A 26 1.40 -12.07 35.19
CA SER A 26 2.43 -11.11 34.79
C SER A 26 3.84 -11.70 34.86
N GLN A 27 4.18 -12.38 35.96
CA GLN A 27 5.48 -13.04 36.11
C GLN A 27 5.67 -14.20 35.14
N SER A 28 4.61 -14.98 34.89
CA SER A 28 4.65 -16.08 33.93
C SER A 28 4.79 -15.58 32.51
N GLU A 29 4.10 -14.50 32.13
CA GLU A 29 4.26 -13.84 30.83
C GLU A 29 5.66 -13.25 30.66
N LEU A 30 6.24 -12.64 31.69
CA LEU A 30 7.62 -12.15 31.68
C LEU A 30 8.63 -13.28 31.52
N ALA A 31 8.47 -14.39 32.25
CA ALA A 31 9.33 -15.57 32.13
C ALA A 31 9.21 -16.22 30.74
N LEU A 32 7.98 -16.35 30.22
CA LEU A 32 7.73 -16.87 28.88
C LEU A 32 8.25 -15.92 27.79
N ALA A 33 8.20 -14.61 27.99
CA ALA A 33 8.76 -13.63 27.06
C ALA A 33 10.29 -13.72 27.00
N ALA A 34 10.95 -13.96 28.14
CA ALA A 34 12.40 -14.18 28.21
C ALA A 34 12.84 -15.49 27.52
N GLU A 35 11.96 -16.48 27.41
CA GLU A 35 12.21 -17.75 26.70
C GLU A 35 11.75 -17.74 25.24
N ARG A 36 10.97 -16.74 24.81
CA ARG A 36 10.50 -16.63 23.42
C ARG A 36 11.60 -16.02 22.55
N PRO A 37 11.71 -16.45 21.28
CA PRO A 37 12.59 -15.78 20.33
C PRO A 37 12.17 -14.32 20.18
N LEU A 38 13.17 -13.44 20.22
CA LEU A 38 13.01 -12.00 20.05
C LEU A 38 12.32 -11.66 18.72
N MET A 39 11.53 -10.58 18.71
CA MET A 39 10.94 -10.04 17.46
C MET A 39 12.00 -9.67 16.42
N LEU A 40 13.20 -9.26 16.88
CA LEU A 40 14.37 -8.99 16.07
C LEU A 40 15.50 -9.91 16.53
N ALA A 41 16.17 -10.58 15.60
CA ALA A 41 17.30 -11.45 15.90
C ALA A 41 18.57 -10.64 16.18
N VAL A 42 18.63 -9.99 17.35
CA VAL A 42 19.76 -9.16 17.81
C VAL A 42 20.39 -9.73 19.08
N ASP A 43 21.67 -9.40 19.29
CA ASP A 43 22.37 -9.68 20.55
C ASP A 43 22.06 -8.56 21.55
N GLU A 44 21.18 -8.82 22.52
CA GLU A 44 20.75 -7.83 23.50
C GLU A 44 21.89 -7.37 24.43
N ASP A 45 22.90 -8.21 24.64
CA ASP A 45 24.04 -7.89 25.51
C ASP A 45 25.07 -7.00 24.81
N ASN A 46 25.00 -6.90 23.48
CA ASN A 46 25.98 -6.20 22.67
C ASN A 46 25.34 -5.47 21.47
N LEU A 47 24.27 -4.70 21.71
CA LEU A 47 23.62 -3.89 20.68
C LEU A 47 23.90 -2.40 20.81
N ASP A 48 23.91 -1.74 19.65
CA ASP A 48 23.91 -0.30 19.50
C ASP A 48 22.46 0.20 19.65
N ALA A 49 22.20 0.98 20.70
CA ALA A 49 20.85 1.40 21.06
C ALA A 49 20.17 2.25 19.96
N GLU A 50 20.93 3.08 19.24
CA GLU A 50 20.37 3.95 18.20
C GLU A 50 19.93 3.11 17.00
N LYS A 51 20.80 2.21 16.53
CA LYS A 51 20.49 1.28 15.43
C LYS A 51 19.32 0.37 15.78
N PHE A 52 19.29 -0.13 17.00
CA PHE A 52 18.18 -0.96 17.46
C PHE A 52 16.84 -0.20 17.46
N GLN A 53 16.82 1.08 17.83
CA GLN A 53 15.58 1.87 17.70
C GLN A 53 15.17 2.06 16.24
N MET A 54 16.12 2.22 15.31
CA MET A 54 15.81 2.27 13.88
C MET A 54 15.21 0.95 13.38
N ASP A 55 15.78 -0.19 13.76
CA ASP A 55 15.25 -1.51 13.41
C ASP A 55 13.83 -1.73 13.97
N ARG A 56 13.58 -1.27 15.21
CA ARG A 56 12.24 -1.31 15.79
C ARG A 56 11.25 -0.42 15.05
N ALA A 57 11.67 0.77 14.61
CA ALA A 57 10.84 1.65 13.81
C ALA A 57 10.50 1.01 12.47
N LEU A 58 11.46 0.36 11.80
CA LEU A 58 11.24 -0.38 10.56
C LEU A 58 10.27 -1.55 10.76
N PHE A 59 10.47 -2.35 11.81
CA PHE A 59 9.57 -3.46 12.13
C PHE A 59 8.15 -2.96 12.46
N SER A 60 8.02 -1.85 13.19
CA SER A 60 6.71 -1.26 13.48
C SER A 60 6.01 -0.71 12.24
N ALA A 61 6.77 -0.20 11.27
CA ALA A 61 6.23 0.34 10.02
C ALA A 61 5.78 -0.78 9.05
N ALA A 62 6.47 -1.92 9.04
CA ALA A 62 6.23 -3.05 8.15
C ALA A 62 6.38 -4.40 8.89
N PRO A 63 5.46 -4.75 9.81
CA PRO A 63 5.62 -5.92 10.66
C PRO A 63 5.49 -7.22 9.88
N VAL A 64 6.06 -8.29 10.42
CA VAL A 64 5.83 -9.68 9.95
C VAL A 64 4.85 -10.33 10.91
N VAL A 65 3.75 -10.89 10.39
CA VAL A 65 2.74 -11.58 11.20
C VAL A 65 2.45 -12.98 10.64
N ALA A 66 2.22 -13.93 11.53
CA ALA A 66 1.80 -15.28 11.16
C ALA A 66 0.30 -15.29 10.83
N VAL A 67 -0.09 -16.03 9.78
CA VAL A 67 -1.50 -16.29 9.48
C VAL A 67 -2.05 -17.33 10.47
N PRO A 68 -3.18 -17.07 11.15
CA PRO A 68 -3.72 -18.00 12.14
C PRO A 68 -4.25 -19.28 11.47
N ILE A 69 -3.97 -20.43 12.07
CA ILE A 69 -4.45 -21.74 11.60
C ILE A 69 -5.85 -22.09 12.14
N HIS A 70 -6.19 -21.64 13.35
CA HIS A 70 -7.45 -21.98 14.02
C HIS A 70 -8.43 -20.82 14.12
N SER A 71 -7.91 -19.61 14.33
CA SER A 71 -8.72 -18.38 14.41
C SER A 71 -8.94 -17.78 13.03
N GLU A 72 -9.96 -16.92 12.90
CA GLU A 72 -10.18 -16.17 11.68
C GLU A 72 -9.02 -15.19 11.40
N PHE A 73 -8.60 -15.12 10.14
CA PHE A 73 -7.63 -14.13 9.68
C PHE A 73 -8.23 -12.72 9.77
N SER A 74 -7.63 -11.85 10.59
CA SER A 74 -8.02 -10.45 10.66
C SER A 74 -7.25 -9.62 9.61
N PRO A 75 -7.93 -9.07 8.58
CA PRO A 75 -7.29 -8.26 7.55
C PRO A 75 -6.82 -6.90 8.08
N LEU A 76 -5.86 -6.29 7.38
CA LEU A 76 -5.39 -4.94 7.67
C LEU A 76 -6.51 -3.92 7.39
N ARG A 77 -6.90 -3.17 8.43
CA ARG A 77 -7.99 -2.18 8.36
C ARG A 77 -7.51 -0.75 8.14
N GLN A 78 -6.35 -0.42 8.69
CA GLN A 78 -5.74 0.91 8.60
C GLN A 78 -4.75 0.97 7.44
N ASN A 79 -4.45 2.19 6.97
CA ASN A 79 -3.44 2.39 5.94
C ASN A 79 -2.08 1.89 6.42
N GLY A 80 -1.39 1.13 5.58
CA GLY A 80 -0.12 0.53 5.93
C GLY A 80 0.14 -0.71 5.11
N HIS A 81 1.16 -1.45 5.49
CA HIS A 81 1.45 -2.76 4.94
C HIS A 81 2.11 -3.64 5.99
N ARG A 82 2.07 -4.94 5.77
CA ARG A 82 2.72 -5.94 6.60
C ARG A 82 3.05 -7.17 5.77
N PHE A 83 4.02 -7.93 6.22
CA PHE A 83 4.33 -9.24 5.67
C PHE A 83 3.53 -10.30 6.40
N LEU A 84 2.95 -11.24 5.67
CA LEU A 84 2.26 -12.40 6.24
C LEU A 84 3.09 -13.65 5.97
N LEU A 85 3.34 -14.43 7.01
CA LEU A 85 3.88 -15.79 6.86
C LEU A 85 2.71 -16.77 6.95
N ALA A 86 2.41 -17.40 5.82
CA ALA A 86 1.32 -18.37 5.66
C ALA A 86 1.87 -19.81 5.53
N GLU A 87 0.98 -20.79 5.48
CA GLU A 87 1.35 -22.20 5.33
C GLU A 87 2.19 -22.51 4.08
N ASP A 88 2.01 -21.72 3.02
CA ASP A 88 2.61 -21.92 1.70
C ASP A 88 3.61 -20.81 1.31
N GLY A 89 4.02 -19.97 2.26
CA GLY A 89 5.12 -19.01 2.06
C GLY A 89 4.85 -17.59 2.54
N LEU A 90 5.56 -16.64 1.93
CA LEU A 90 5.58 -15.24 2.31
C LEU A 90 4.64 -14.42 1.43
N TYR A 91 3.83 -13.57 2.05
CA TYR A 91 2.89 -12.68 1.41
C TYR A 91 3.11 -11.24 1.84
N LEU A 92 2.70 -10.29 1.00
CA LEU A 92 2.55 -8.88 1.31
C LEU A 92 1.07 -8.54 1.40
N GLU A 93 0.64 -7.96 2.53
CA GLU A 93 -0.65 -7.30 2.64
C GLU A 93 -0.45 -5.79 2.71
N ALA A 94 -1.17 -5.04 1.87
CA ALA A 94 -1.14 -3.59 1.87
C ALA A 94 -2.56 -2.99 1.84
N ARG A 95 -2.69 -1.84 2.49
CA ARG A 95 -3.94 -1.08 2.60
C ARG A 95 -3.71 0.40 2.30
N ARG A 96 -4.58 0.93 1.44
CA ARG A 96 -4.81 2.35 1.18
C ARG A 96 -6.32 2.60 1.23
N PRO A 97 -6.80 3.85 1.31
CA PRO A 97 -8.23 4.14 1.29
C PRO A 97 -8.94 3.58 0.04
N TRP A 98 -8.20 3.42 -1.05
CA TRP A 98 -8.68 2.87 -2.32
C TRP A 98 -8.24 1.43 -2.64
N LEU A 99 -7.36 0.79 -1.84
CA LEU A 99 -6.78 -0.53 -2.14
C LEU A 99 -6.73 -1.44 -0.93
N HIS A 100 -7.16 -2.70 -1.10
CA HIS A 100 -6.75 -3.82 -0.26
C HIS A 100 -6.06 -4.88 -1.11
N PHE A 101 -4.78 -5.09 -0.85
CA PHE A 101 -3.91 -5.95 -1.64
C PHE A 101 -3.32 -7.04 -0.75
N ILE A 102 -3.37 -8.29 -1.20
CA ILE A 102 -2.67 -9.45 -0.63
C ILE A 102 -2.04 -10.22 -1.78
N HIS A 103 -0.73 -10.42 -1.75
CA HIS A 103 0.00 -11.07 -2.84
C HIS A 103 1.11 -11.98 -2.31
N ARG A 104 1.27 -13.16 -2.91
CA ARG A 104 2.33 -14.11 -2.55
C ARG A 104 3.65 -13.65 -3.17
N LEU A 105 4.62 -13.30 -2.32
CA LEU A 105 5.95 -12.87 -2.73
C LEU A 105 6.87 -14.07 -2.98
N ALA A 106 6.77 -15.10 -2.13
CA ALA A 106 7.56 -16.31 -2.25
C ALA A 106 6.72 -17.53 -1.86
N GLU A 107 6.77 -18.55 -2.70
CA GLU A 107 6.14 -19.85 -2.43
C GLU A 107 7.10 -20.76 -1.67
N HIS A 108 6.57 -21.55 -0.74
CA HIS A 108 7.31 -22.54 0.02
C HIS A 108 6.49 -23.81 0.24
N ASN A 109 7.09 -24.98 -0.01
CA ASN A 109 6.44 -26.28 0.16
C ASN A 109 7.33 -27.38 0.77
N THR A 110 8.59 -27.07 1.10
CA THR A 110 9.58 -28.07 1.56
C THR A 110 9.45 -28.39 3.05
N VAL A 111 9.24 -27.36 3.86
CA VAL A 111 9.11 -27.45 5.32
C VAL A 111 7.67 -27.13 5.67
N ARG A 112 7.10 -27.93 6.58
CA ARG A 112 5.75 -27.69 7.07
C ARG A 112 5.74 -26.46 7.99
N ILE A 113 5.26 -25.33 7.49
CA ILE A 113 5.05 -24.11 8.27
C ILE A 113 3.76 -24.27 9.11
N PRO A 114 3.78 -24.05 10.43
CA PRO A 114 2.62 -24.29 11.30
C PRO A 114 1.62 -23.12 11.34
N PHE A 115 1.40 -22.45 10.21
CA PHE A 115 0.49 -21.31 10.07
C PHE A 115 -0.68 -21.64 9.15
N GLY A 116 -1.66 -20.74 9.06
CA GLY A 116 -2.84 -20.92 8.23
C GLY A 116 -2.65 -20.48 6.77
N ALA A 117 -3.67 -20.76 5.97
CA ALA A 117 -3.75 -20.33 4.57
C ALA A 117 -4.26 -18.89 4.45
N VAL A 118 -3.79 -18.16 3.44
CA VAL A 118 -4.36 -16.87 3.03
C VAL A 118 -4.51 -16.83 1.51
N LYS A 119 -5.56 -16.18 1.01
CA LYS A 119 -5.79 -16.05 -0.43
C LYS A 119 -5.25 -14.71 -0.94
N PRO A 120 -4.58 -14.69 -2.11
CA PRO A 120 -4.31 -13.43 -2.80
C PRO A 120 -5.59 -12.62 -3.01
N LYS A 121 -5.47 -11.30 -2.91
CA LYS A 121 -6.58 -10.36 -3.00
C LYS A 121 -6.12 -9.08 -3.69
N VAL A 122 -6.93 -8.57 -4.61
CA VAL A 122 -6.81 -7.20 -5.11
C VAL A 122 -8.22 -6.62 -5.13
N GLU A 123 -8.49 -5.68 -4.23
CA GLU A 123 -9.79 -5.03 -4.10
C GLU A 123 -9.59 -3.53 -4.18
N LEU A 124 -10.23 -2.92 -5.18
CA LEU A 124 -10.21 -1.48 -5.41
C LEU A 124 -11.51 -0.89 -4.89
N ALA A 125 -11.43 0.16 -4.07
CA ALA A 125 -12.61 0.78 -3.47
C ALA A 125 -13.51 1.48 -4.51
N PHE A 126 -12.94 1.82 -5.67
CA PHE A 126 -13.62 2.34 -6.85
C PHE A 126 -14.05 1.23 -7.83
N GLY A 127 -13.81 -0.04 -7.49
CA GLY A 127 -14.18 -1.19 -8.32
C GLY A 127 -13.21 -1.41 -9.48
N ALA A 128 -13.41 -0.69 -10.60
CA ALA A 128 -12.64 -0.88 -11.82
C ALA A 128 -11.91 0.39 -12.22
N LEU A 129 -10.72 0.25 -12.82
CA LEU A 129 -9.91 1.40 -13.27
C LEU A 129 -10.68 2.33 -14.24
N GLY A 130 -11.63 1.78 -14.99
CA GLY A 130 -12.49 2.54 -15.90
C GLY A 130 -13.40 3.59 -15.23
N THR A 131 -13.53 3.60 -13.90
CA THR A 131 -14.24 4.69 -13.21
C THR A 131 -13.49 6.02 -13.28
N ALA A 132 -12.18 6.00 -13.52
CA ALA A 132 -11.32 7.18 -13.65
C ALA A 132 -11.14 7.62 -15.12
N LEU A 133 -12.00 7.12 -16.02
CA LEU A 133 -11.80 7.29 -17.47
C LEU A 133 -11.87 8.76 -17.90
N MET A 134 -12.74 9.55 -17.28
CA MET A 134 -12.90 10.96 -17.62
C MET A 134 -11.63 11.75 -17.28
N GLU A 135 -11.04 11.50 -16.12
CA GLU A 135 -9.82 12.14 -15.66
C GLU A 135 -8.61 11.70 -16.49
N MET A 136 -8.55 10.41 -16.87
CA MET A 136 -7.53 9.91 -17.80
C MET A 136 -7.66 10.55 -19.19
N GLN A 137 -8.88 10.76 -19.69
CA GLN A 137 -9.14 11.46 -20.95
C GLN A 137 -8.76 12.94 -20.88
N GLU A 138 -9.07 13.60 -19.76
CA GLU A 138 -8.67 14.98 -19.50
C GLU A 138 -7.14 15.13 -19.53
N PHE A 139 -6.42 14.27 -18.80
CA PHE A 139 -4.96 14.26 -18.83
C PHE A 139 -4.43 13.96 -20.24
N GLY A 140 -5.04 13.02 -20.97
CA GLY A 140 -4.66 12.70 -22.34
C GLY A 140 -4.76 13.92 -23.27
N ALA A 141 -5.85 14.69 -23.17
CA ALA A 141 -6.01 15.94 -23.92
C ALA A 141 -4.97 16.99 -23.54
N HIS A 142 -4.69 17.15 -22.25
CA HIS A 142 -3.66 18.06 -21.77
C HIS A 142 -2.25 17.67 -22.27
N ALA A 143 -1.87 16.39 -22.13
CA ALA A 143 -0.57 15.89 -22.55
C ALA A 143 -0.33 16.04 -24.06
N MET A 144 -1.37 15.89 -24.90
CA MET A 144 -1.27 16.16 -26.35
C MET A 144 -0.96 17.63 -26.66
N VAL A 145 -1.41 18.58 -25.83
CA VAL A 145 -1.11 20.02 -25.98
C VAL A 145 0.32 20.34 -25.54
N GLU A 146 0.80 19.68 -24.48
CA GLU A 146 2.16 19.86 -23.95
C GLU A 146 3.23 19.12 -24.78
N ALA A 147 2.85 18.15 -25.60
CA ALA A 147 3.78 17.44 -26.48
C ALA A 147 4.57 18.43 -27.37
N PRO A 148 5.90 18.26 -27.51
CA PRO A 148 6.69 17.07 -27.18
C PRO A 148 7.28 17.03 -25.76
N THR A 149 6.94 17.98 -24.88
CA THR A 149 7.40 17.95 -23.48
C THR A 149 6.58 16.99 -22.63
N GLU A 150 7.21 16.45 -21.59
CA GLU A 150 6.52 15.62 -20.61
C GLU A 150 5.57 16.45 -19.74
N ALA A 151 4.40 15.89 -19.47
CA ALA A 151 3.42 16.41 -18.52
C ALA A 151 3.15 15.35 -17.45
N ALA A 152 2.69 15.78 -16.27
CA ALA A 152 2.32 14.88 -15.18
C ALA A 152 0.96 15.28 -14.57
N ALA A 153 0.23 14.30 -14.05
CA ALA A 153 -1.00 14.51 -13.31
C ALA A 153 -1.22 13.41 -12.27
N SER A 154 -1.74 13.79 -11.12
CA SER A 154 -2.16 12.83 -10.08
C SER A 154 -3.68 12.78 -10.03
N LEU A 155 -4.22 11.57 -10.18
CA LEU A 155 -5.63 11.25 -10.05
C LEU A 155 -5.93 10.83 -8.61
N ILE A 156 -6.79 11.63 -7.98
CA ILE A 156 -7.06 11.62 -6.56
C ILE A 156 -8.40 10.94 -6.31
N TRP A 157 -8.39 9.96 -5.42
CA TRP A 157 -9.58 9.30 -4.93
C TRP A 157 -9.98 9.88 -3.58
N ASN A 158 -11.23 10.32 -3.45
CA ASN A 158 -11.82 10.68 -2.16
C ASN A 158 -12.65 9.50 -1.61
N ASP A 159 -12.26 8.97 -0.44
CA ASP A 159 -12.87 7.77 0.11
C ASP A 159 -14.22 8.00 0.82
N GLU A 160 -14.57 9.25 1.10
CA GLU A 160 -15.86 9.68 1.65
C GLU A 160 -16.87 9.94 0.52
N SER A 161 -16.54 10.84 -0.41
CA SER A 161 -17.44 11.20 -1.51
C SER A 161 -17.48 10.16 -2.63
N ARG A 162 -16.51 9.23 -2.65
CA ARG A 162 -16.35 8.18 -3.68
C ARG A 162 -16.23 8.77 -5.08
N ALA A 163 -15.52 9.89 -5.19
CA ALA A 163 -15.33 10.63 -6.42
C ALA A 163 -13.85 10.76 -6.78
N TRP A 164 -13.62 10.94 -8.09
CA TRP A 164 -12.33 11.25 -8.66
C TRP A 164 -12.14 12.77 -8.78
N SER A 165 -10.89 13.20 -8.67
CA SER A 165 -10.44 14.51 -9.12
C SER A 165 -9.04 14.39 -9.71
N ILE A 166 -8.66 15.35 -10.54
CA ILE A 166 -7.32 15.44 -11.13
C ILE A 166 -6.62 16.66 -10.57
N LYS A 167 -5.34 16.51 -10.22
CA LYS A 167 -4.46 17.59 -9.79
C LYS A 167 -3.17 17.54 -10.61
N TYR A 168 -2.75 18.70 -11.12
CA TYR A 168 -1.49 18.85 -11.83
C TYR A 168 -0.42 19.31 -10.85
N PRO A 169 0.66 18.52 -10.65
CA PRO A 169 1.70 18.85 -9.71
C PRO A 169 2.55 20.04 -10.19
N GLU A 170 3.16 20.75 -9.25
CA GLU A 170 4.07 21.85 -9.57
C GLU A 170 5.40 21.29 -10.08
N THR A 171 5.73 21.56 -11.35
CA THR A 171 7.01 21.16 -11.95
C THR A 171 8.19 21.85 -11.24
N ILE A 172 9.19 21.07 -10.88
CA ILE A 172 10.47 21.53 -10.36
C ILE A 172 11.45 21.65 -11.53
N GLY A 173 11.90 22.88 -11.81
CA GLY A 173 12.78 23.13 -12.94
C GLY A 173 12.05 23.13 -14.29
N ALA A 174 12.77 22.81 -15.36
CA ALA A 174 12.21 22.73 -16.71
C ALA A 174 11.93 21.27 -17.08
N ALA A 175 10.68 20.96 -17.39
CA ALA A 175 10.33 19.69 -18.01
C ALA A 175 11.03 19.58 -19.38
N THR A 176 11.48 18.37 -19.69
CA THR A 176 12.11 18.06 -20.97
C THR A 176 11.28 17.01 -21.71
N ALA A 177 11.75 16.53 -22.87
CA ALA A 177 11.10 15.43 -23.58
C ALA A 177 11.39 14.04 -22.97
N SER A 178 12.18 13.96 -21.89
CA SER A 178 12.63 12.69 -21.31
C SER A 178 12.71 12.68 -19.78
N ARG A 179 12.25 13.76 -19.14
CA ARG A 179 12.28 13.91 -17.68
C ARG A 179 11.38 15.07 -17.27
N ILE A 180 10.55 14.79 -16.27
CA ILE A 180 9.85 15.76 -15.45
C ILE A 180 10.14 15.49 -13.97
N GLU A 181 10.41 16.55 -13.22
CA GLU A 181 10.45 16.51 -11.76
C GLU A 181 9.33 17.39 -11.24
N TYR A 182 8.64 16.96 -10.18
CA TYR A 182 7.51 17.71 -9.65
C TYR A 182 7.34 17.51 -8.15
N LYS A 183 6.71 18.49 -7.50
CA LYS A 183 6.29 18.36 -6.10
C LYS A 183 5.02 17.53 -6.03
N GLN A 184 4.94 16.65 -5.03
CA GLN A 184 3.72 15.92 -4.75
C GLN A 184 2.57 16.89 -4.45
N VAL A 185 1.37 16.57 -4.96
CA VAL A 185 0.18 17.39 -4.76
C VAL A 185 -0.25 17.37 -3.29
N GLU A 186 -0.77 18.50 -2.81
CA GLU A 186 -1.38 18.56 -1.49
C GLU A 186 -2.70 17.78 -1.48
N LEU A 187 -2.91 16.98 -0.44
CA LEU A 187 -4.09 16.11 -0.28
C LEU A 187 -4.91 16.55 0.93
N GLY A 188 -6.23 16.58 0.77
CA GLY A 188 -7.16 16.67 1.90
C GLY A 188 -7.17 15.40 2.74
N GLU A 189 -7.80 15.46 3.92
CA GLU A 189 -7.84 14.36 4.90
C GLU A 189 -8.39 13.04 4.33
N ARG A 190 -9.36 13.13 3.41
CA ARG A 190 -10.04 11.99 2.78
C ARG A 190 -9.53 11.68 1.37
N GLU A 191 -8.49 12.38 0.93
CA GLU A 191 -7.93 12.27 -0.41
C GLU A 191 -6.71 11.35 -0.43
N SER A 192 -6.53 10.62 -1.52
CA SER A 192 -5.35 9.80 -1.75
C SER A 192 -5.02 9.77 -3.23
N VAL A 193 -3.75 9.93 -3.58
CA VAL A 193 -3.29 9.60 -4.93
C VAL A 193 -3.52 8.12 -5.14
N ALA A 194 -4.33 7.77 -6.14
CA ALA A 194 -4.59 6.39 -6.52
C ALA A 194 -3.93 6.06 -7.85
N ILE A 195 -3.94 7.01 -8.79
CA ILE A 195 -3.27 6.88 -10.08
C ILE A 195 -2.36 8.09 -10.27
N ASP A 196 -1.14 7.86 -10.73
CA ASP A 196 -0.17 8.88 -11.07
C ASP A 196 0.22 8.71 -12.54
N LEU A 197 0.08 9.77 -13.31
CA LEU A 197 0.21 9.75 -14.76
C LEU A 197 1.34 10.67 -15.17
N HIS A 198 2.13 10.24 -16.15
CA HIS A 198 3.03 11.11 -16.90
C HIS A 198 3.01 10.80 -18.39
N SER A 199 3.54 11.71 -19.20
CA SER A 199 3.69 11.50 -20.64
C SER A 199 5.14 11.45 -21.08
N HIS A 200 5.40 10.79 -22.21
CA HIS A 200 6.70 10.77 -22.90
C HIS A 200 6.69 11.64 -24.18
N GLY A 201 5.73 12.57 -24.30
CA GLY A 201 5.54 13.37 -25.50
C GLY A 201 5.32 12.49 -26.74
N ASN A 202 6.22 12.64 -27.73
CA ASN A 202 6.19 11.88 -28.99
C ASN A 202 6.89 10.52 -28.90
N GLY A 203 7.51 10.18 -27.76
CA GLY A 203 8.12 8.86 -27.53
C GLY A 203 7.07 7.84 -27.07
N PRO A 204 7.32 6.53 -27.23
CA PRO A 204 6.36 5.50 -26.87
C PRO A 204 6.15 5.40 -25.34
N ALA A 205 4.99 4.90 -24.93
CA ALA A 205 4.70 4.64 -23.53
C ALA A 205 5.44 3.38 -23.03
N PHE A 206 6.32 3.55 -22.05
CA PHE A 206 6.98 2.47 -21.32
C PHE A 206 7.42 2.97 -19.95
N PHE A 207 7.80 2.05 -19.06
CA PHE A 207 8.45 2.41 -17.79
C PHE A 207 9.96 2.18 -17.92
N SER A 208 10.74 3.21 -17.62
CA SER A 208 12.20 3.21 -17.59
C SER A 208 12.74 2.77 -16.22
N PRO A 209 14.04 2.46 -16.11
CA PRO A 209 14.68 2.21 -14.82
C PRO A 209 14.59 3.40 -13.84
N THR A 210 14.48 4.63 -14.35
CA THR A 210 14.25 5.81 -13.50
C THR A 210 12.86 5.77 -12.89
N ASP A 211 11.84 5.46 -13.71
CA ASP A 211 10.46 5.29 -13.22
C ASP A 211 10.37 4.14 -12.20
N ASP A 212 11.15 3.06 -12.40
CA ASP A 212 11.26 1.96 -11.43
C ASP A 212 11.91 2.40 -10.11
N ASP A 213 12.86 3.33 -10.11
CA ASP A 213 13.48 3.85 -8.90
C ASP A 213 12.50 4.75 -8.13
N ASP A 214 11.82 5.63 -8.85
CA ASP A 214 10.84 6.58 -8.31
C ASP A 214 9.60 5.87 -7.72
N ASP A 215 9.14 4.79 -8.37
CA ASP A 215 7.98 4.01 -7.92
C ASP A 215 8.29 2.98 -6.83
N ARG A 216 9.57 2.72 -6.52
CA ARG A 216 10.01 1.62 -5.64
C ARG A 216 9.39 1.69 -4.24
N GLY A 217 9.19 2.90 -3.71
CA GLY A 217 8.58 3.10 -2.38
C GLY A 217 7.06 3.27 -2.40
N ALA A 218 6.45 3.34 -3.59
CA ALA A 218 5.07 3.80 -3.74
C ALA A 218 4.05 2.65 -3.67
N ILE A 219 2.82 3.01 -3.28
CA ILE A 219 1.62 2.20 -3.51
C ILE A 219 0.63 3.06 -4.29
N LYS A 220 0.63 2.89 -5.61
CA LYS A 220 -0.16 3.66 -6.58
C LYS A 220 -0.30 2.86 -7.88
N ILE A 221 -1.22 3.28 -8.73
CA ILE A 221 -1.24 2.86 -10.13
C ILE A 221 -0.43 3.90 -10.91
N SER A 222 0.63 3.49 -11.59
CA SER A 222 1.36 4.39 -12.50
C SER A 222 0.85 4.19 -13.93
N GLY A 223 0.71 5.28 -14.68
CA GLY A 223 0.34 5.26 -16.09
C GLY A 223 1.22 6.19 -16.93
N VAL A 224 1.68 5.71 -18.08
CA VAL A 224 2.48 6.48 -19.04
C VAL A 224 1.72 6.62 -20.34
N PHE A 225 1.60 7.84 -20.85
CA PHE A 225 1.04 8.12 -22.17
C PHE A 225 2.17 8.50 -23.14
N GLY A 226 2.21 7.90 -24.31
CA GLY A 226 3.26 8.13 -25.30
C GLY A 226 2.69 8.16 -26.71
N ASP A 227 3.56 8.38 -27.69
CA ASP A 227 3.20 8.51 -29.10
C ASP A 227 2.09 9.55 -29.31
N LEU A 228 2.14 10.67 -28.57
CA LEU A 228 1.08 11.68 -28.53
C LEU A 228 0.89 12.46 -29.85
N ASP A 229 1.82 12.30 -30.80
CA ASP A 229 1.73 12.81 -32.17
C ASP A 229 1.10 11.81 -33.16
N GLN A 230 0.76 10.60 -32.71
CA GLN A 230 0.13 9.57 -33.54
C GLN A 230 -1.40 9.60 -33.47
N PRO A 231 -2.11 9.09 -34.50
CA PRO A 231 -3.58 9.03 -34.49
C PRO A 231 -4.19 8.25 -33.32
N LEU A 232 -3.43 7.30 -32.77
CA LEU A 232 -3.78 6.55 -31.57
C LEU A 232 -2.54 6.49 -30.67
N PRO A 233 -2.46 7.36 -29.64
CA PRO A 233 -1.36 7.33 -28.67
C PRO A 233 -1.26 6.00 -27.93
N SER A 234 -0.06 5.65 -27.46
CA SER A 234 0.20 4.44 -26.68
C SER A 234 0.03 4.69 -25.18
N VAL A 235 -0.31 3.64 -24.44
CA VAL A 235 -0.42 3.68 -22.97
C VAL A 235 0.24 2.47 -22.32
N ALA A 236 0.87 2.69 -21.17
CA ALA A 236 1.39 1.64 -20.31
C ALA A 236 0.93 1.88 -18.88
N PHE A 237 0.40 0.86 -18.21
CA PHE A 237 -0.06 0.96 -16.82
C PHE A 237 0.50 -0.17 -15.97
N ARG A 238 0.75 0.13 -14.69
CA ARG A 238 1.14 -0.87 -13.69
C ARG A 238 0.59 -0.49 -12.32
N LEU A 239 0.28 -1.51 -11.50
CA LEU A 239 0.12 -1.33 -10.07
C LEU A 239 1.51 -1.46 -9.43
N CYS A 240 1.93 -0.40 -8.75
CA CYS A 240 3.14 -0.35 -7.94
C CYS A 240 2.77 -0.67 -6.49
N VAL A 241 3.44 -1.65 -5.89
CA VAL A 241 3.29 -1.98 -4.47
C VAL A 241 4.67 -2.24 -3.87
N LEU A 242 5.33 -1.17 -3.39
CA LEU A 242 6.61 -1.25 -2.67
C LEU A 242 7.70 -2.01 -3.46
N GLY A 243 7.85 -1.68 -4.74
CA GLY A 243 8.82 -2.30 -5.64
C GLY A 243 8.31 -3.53 -6.38
N LEU A 244 7.12 -4.03 -6.06
CA LEU A 244 6.39 -4.99 -6.90
C LEU A 244 5.65 -4.23 -8.01
N TYR A 245 5.93 -4.59 -9.26
CA TYR A 245 5.28 -4.02 -10.44
C TYR A 245 4.39 -5.04 -11.14
N ILE A 246 3.08 -4.80 -11.11
CA ILE A 246 2.09 -5.67 -11.76
C ILE A 246 1.53 -4.94 -12.98
N PRO A 247 1.83 -5.39 -14.21
CA PRO A 247 1.28 -4.76 -15.42
C PRO A 247 -0.25 -4.79 -15.44
N LEU A 248 -0.86 -3.66 -15.78
CA LEU A 248 -2.30 -3.51 -15.96
C LEU A 248 -2.61 -3.29 -17.44
N LYS A 249 -3.60 -4.02 -17.96
CA LYS A 249 -4.04 -3.86 -19.35
C LYS A 249 -5.10 -2.77 -19.43
N VAL A 250 -4.75 -1.65 -20.07
CA VAL A 250 -5.65 -0.55 -20.35
C VAL A 250 -5.69 -0.33 -21.88
N PRO A 251 -6.86 -0.46 -22.53
CA PRO A 251 -6.97 -0.21 -23.96
C PRO A 251 -6.82 1.30 -24.26
N ALA A 252 -5.83 1.67 -25.06
CA ALA A 252 -5.57 3.06 -25.44
C ALA A 252 -6.80 3.71 -26.11
N GLU A 253 -7.59 2.93 -26.86
CA GLU A 253 -8.79 3.38 -27.56
C GLU A 253 -9.88 3.89 -26.60
N LYS A 254 -9.88 3.43 -25.35
CA LYS A 254 -10.82 3.96 -24.34
C LYS A 254 -10.44 5.38 -23.93
N ILE A 255 -9.15 5.68 -23.86
CA ILE A 255 -8.64 7.00 -23.47
C ILE A 255 -8.65 7.94 -24.67
N PHE A 256 -8.16 7.52 -25.84
CA PHE A 256 -7.97 8.41 -26.99
C PHE A 256 -9.00 8.24 -28.12
N GLY A 257 -9.73 7.13 -28.17
CA GLY A 257 -10.59 6.78 -29.33
C GLY A 257 -11.88 7.60 -29.49
N ALA A 258 -12.25 8.43 -28.51
CA ALA A 258 -13.43 9.31 -28.61
C ALA A 258 -13.17 10.67 -29.27
N HIS A 259 -11.91 10.97 -29.65
CA HIS A 259 -11.49 12.24 -30.24
C HIS A 259 -11.14 12.15 -31.74
N ALA A 260 -11.77 11.24 -32.49
CA ALA A 260 -11.76 11.38 -33.95
C ALA A 260 -12.61 12.62 -34.31
N PRO A 261 -12.05 13.67 -34.94
CA PRO A 261 -12.86 14.78 -35.41
C PRO A 261 -13.88 14.21 -36.38
N ALA A 262 -15.15 14.60 -36.22
CA ALA A 262 -16.16 14.38 -37.24
C ALA A 262 -15.64 15.04 -38.52
N VAL A 263 -15.14 14.22 -39.44
CA VAL A 263 -14.83 14.67 -40.80
C VAL A 263 -16.17 15.08 -41.40
N ALA A 264 -16.40 16.39 -41.46
CA ALA A 264 -17.54 16.94 -42.15
C ALA A 264 -17.46 16.50 -43.62
N ALA A 265 -18.42 15.68 -44.03
CA ALA A 265 -18.74 15.41 -45.43
C ALA A 265 -19.80 16.39 -45.92
#